data_AF-A0A5M1DY36-F1
#
_entry.id   AF-A0A5M1DY36-F1
#
_cell.length_a   1.000
_cell.length_b   1.000
_cell.length_c   1.000
_cell.angle_alpha   90.00
_cell.angle_beta   90.00
_cell.angle_gamma   90.00
#
_symmetry.space_group_name_H-M   'P 1'
#
loop_
_entity.id
_entity.type
_entity.pdbx_description
1 polymer ?
#
loop_
_entity_poly.entity_id
_entity_poly.type
_entity_poly.pdbx_seq_one_letter_code
_entity_poly.pdbx_strand_id
1 'polypeptide(L)'
;MKEIQAKNLYGKGHEQQKKRPYAVVYESKNYCLAFPKTTKDKRDKEYPSHKNFKLPDENEIMIDQLTIILNANIIANDLSDFQIQLQQLKYGDTKIDLVAEHFCQYVILQNKKFKQTFQVQFGDIIEFKHSHPLLINQQYFIVLSNGVFHQSKMCCIAPYNRENGNTDYSLLHCIDFEERKIVKIDNKECLKKDKIADEIKTLFLGNQNV
;
A
#
# COMPACT_ATOMS: atom_id res chain seq x y z
N MET A 1 2.29 -15.63 -5.31
CA MET A 1 2.25 -14.15 -5.43
C MET A 1 2.76 -13.70 -6.79
N LYS A 2 1.97 -12.92 -7.54
CA LYS A 2 2.32 -12.35 -8.86
C LYS A 2 3.32 -11.20 -8.73
N GLU A 3 4.25 -11.11 -9.68
CA GLU A 3 5.25 -10.04 -9.75
C GLU A 3 5.21 -9.31 -11.09
N ILE A 4 5.36 -8.00 -11.04
CA ILE A 4 5.35 -7.12 -12.22
C ILE A 4 6.54 -6.16 -12.19
N GLN A 5 6.99 -5.70 -13.36
CA GLN A 5 7.86 -4.53 -13.44
C GLN A 5 7.00 -3.31 -13.72
N ALA A 6 7.14 -2.28 -12.90
CA ALA A 6 6.38 -1.04 -13.07
C ALA A 6 7.20 0.16 -12.61
N LYS A 7 6.66 1.35 -12.91
CA LYS A 7 7.11 2.62 -12.38
C LYS A 7 5.89 3.36 -11.81
N ASN A 8 5.95 3.82 -10.56
CA ASN A 8 4.92 4.70 -10.04
C ASN A 8 5.06 6.09 -10.66
N LEU A 9 4.24 6.38 -11.67
CA LEU A 9 4.24 7.66 -12.38
C LEU A 9 3.60 8.81 -11.60
N TYR A 10 2.81 8.47 -10.57
CA TYR A 10 2.03 9.44 -9.78
C TYR A 10 2.59 9.61 -8.36
N GLY A 11 3.78 9.04 -8.12
CA GLY A 11 4.50 9.13 -6.87
C GLY A 11 5.00 10.55 -6.60
N LYS A 12 4.95 10.98 -5.34
CA LYS A 12 5.54 12.25 -4.88
C LYS A 12 6.46 12.04 -3.68
N GLY A 13 7.45 12.91 -3.52
CA GLY A 13 8.34 12.88 -2.35
C GLY A 13 9.05 11.55 -2.15
N HIS A 14 8.86 10.99 -0.96
CA HIS A 14 9.42 9.71 -0.53
C HIS A 14 8.67 8.50 -1.09
N GLU A 15 7.57 8.69 -1.81
CA GLU A 15 6.90 7.60 -2.55
C GLU A 15 7.84 7.03 -3.63
N GLN A 16 7.81 5.71 -3.79
CA GLN A 16 8.75 5.01 -4.66
C GLN A 16 8.46 5.21 -6.15
N GLN A 17 9.30 6.01 -6.83
CA GLN A 17 9.09 6.46 -8.23
C GLN A 17 9.98 5.77 -9.28
N LYS A 18 10.99 4.98 -8.88
CA LYS A 18 11.90 4.32 -9.83
C LYS A 18 11.27 3.05 -10.41
N LYS A 19 11.66 2.67 -11.62
CA LYS A 19 11.34 1.35 -12.19
C LYS A 19 11.89 0.26 -11.29
N ARG A 20 11.06 -0.71 -10.90
CA ARG A 20 11.48 -1.87 -10.11
C ARG A 20 10.45 -3.00 -10.12
N PRO A 21 10.78 -4.18 -9.57
CA PRO A 21 9.80 -5.23 -9.31
C PRO A 21 8.79 -4.79 -8.25
N TYR A 22 7.54 -5.17 -8.45
CA TYR A 22 6.45 -5.04 -7.48
C TYR A 22 5.79 -6.39 -7.23
N ALA A 23 5.45 -6.63 -5.98
CA ALA A 23 4.65 -7.74 -5.50
C ALA A 23 3.17 -7.35 -5.53
N VAL A 24 2.38 -7.99 -6.40
CA VAL A 24 0.94 -7.70 -6.55
C VAL A 24 0.17 -8.40 -5.44
N VAL A 25 -0.70 -7.64 -4.77
CA VAL A 25 -1.57 -8.13 -3.68
C VAL A 25 -3.06 -7.98 -3.99
N TYR A 26 -3.42 -7.16 -4.98
CA TYR A 26 -4.79 -7.04 -5.48
C TYR A 26 -4.74 -6.78 -6.98
N GLU A 27 -5.59 -7.43 -7.76
CA GLU A 27 -5.70 -7.24 -9.20
C GLU A 27 -7.14 -6.92 -9.60
N SER A 28 -7.28 -5.92 -10.45
CA SER A 28 -8.53 -5.55 -11.12
C SER A 28 -8.31 -5.57 -12.63
N LYS A 29 -9.38 -5.37 -13.40
CA LYS A 29 -9.32 -5.35 -14.86
C LYS A 29 -8.33 -4.32 -15.41
N ASN A 30 -8.20 -3.16 -14.74
CA ASN A 30 -7.46 -2.00 -15.27
C ASN A 30 -6.25 -1.58 -14.41
N TYR A 31 -6.12 -2.12 -13.20
CA TYR A 31 -5.06 -1.74 -12.26
C TYR A 31 -4.79 -2.86 -11.26
N CYS A 32 -3.71 -2.74 -10.50
CA CYS A 32 -3.41 -3.58 -9.35
C CYS A 32 -2.92 -2.75 -8.16
N LEU A 33 -3.08 -3.27 -6.95
CA LEU A 33 -2.33 -2.80 -5.78
C LEU A 33 -1.08 -3.65 -5.63
N ALA A 34 0.06 -2.98 -5.47
CA ALA A 34 1.33 -3.69 -5.39
C ALA A 34 2.33 -2.98 -4.49
N PHE A 35 3.16 -3.76 -3.81
CA PHE A 35 4.26 -3.26 -3.02
C PHE A 35 5.57 -3.33 -3.81
N PRO A 36 6.41 -2.27 -3.82
CA PRO A 36 7.72 -2.35 -4.44
C PRO A 36 8.63 -3.27 -3.63
N LYS A 37 9.47 -4.02 -4.35
CA LYS A 37 10.57 -4.77 -3.75
C LYS A 37 11.79 -3.88 -3.53
N THR A 38 12.50 -4.10 -2.44
CA THR A 38 13.79 -3.45 -2.17
C THR A 38 14.82 -3.83 -3.24
N THR A 39 15.82 -2.97 -3.43
CA THR A 39 17.01 -3.27 -4.23
C THR A 39 18.11 -3.82 -3.31
N LYS A 40 19.09 -4.55 -3.87
CA LYS A 40 20.12 -5.26 -3.09
C LYS A 40 20.89 -4.36 -2.11
N ASP A 41 21.09 -3.09 -2.49
CA ASP A 41 21.76 -2.03 -1.74
C ASP A 41 21.00 -1.51 -0.52
N LYS A 42 19.70 -1.83 -0.38
CA LYS A 42 18.86 -1.40 0.74
C LYS A 42 18.29 -2.56 1.55
N ARG A 43 18.87 -3.76 1.41
CA ARG A 43 18.49 -4.94 2.20
C ARG A 43 18.85 -4.74 3.67
N ASP A 44 18.04 -5.33 4.55
CA ASP A 44 18.15 -5.31 6.00
C ASP A 44 18.14 -3.91 6.63
N LYS A 45 17.75 -2.88 5.85
CA LYS A 45 17.65 -1.52 6.35
C LYS A 45 16.45 -1.39 7.27
N GLU A 46 16.71 -0.92 8.48
CA GLU A 46 15.68 -0.50 9.42
C GLU A 46 15.30 0.96 9.14
N TYR A 47 14.00 1.22 9.04
CA TYR A 47 13.45 2.56 8.93
C TYR A 47 12.81 2.94 10.27
N PRO A 48 12.73 4.25 10.60
CA PRO A 48 12.10 4.70 11.84
C PRO A 48 10.69 4.12 12.06
N SER A 49 9.92 3.93 10.99
CA SER A 49 8.54 3.44 11.05
C SER A 49 8.39 1.92 11.00
N HIS A 50 9.33 1.20 10.39
CA HIS A 50 9.21 -0.22 10.11
C HIS A 50 10.53 -0.85 9.63
N LYS A 51 10.57 -2.19 9.58
CA LYS A 51 11.55 -2.94 8.79
C LYS A 51 10.86 -3.47 7.54
N ASN A 52 11.55 -3.48 6.40
CA ASN A 52 11.02 -4.14 5.22
C ASN A 52 10.70 -5.61 5.52
N PHE A 53 9.62 -6.12 4.95
CA PHE A 53 9.21 -7.50 5.18
C PHE A 53 10.05 -8.45 4.33
N LYS A 54 10.81 -9.33 4.98
CA LYS A 54 11.63 -10.34 4.30
C LYS A 54 10.78 -11.56 3.96
N LEU A 55 10.56 -11.81 2.67
CA LEU A 55 9.96 -13.05 2.19
C LEU A 55 10.94 -14.22 2.35
N PRO A 56 10.44 -15.47 2.37
CA PRO A 56 11.26 -16.67 2.47
C PRO A 56 12.32 -16.84 1.36
N ASP A 57 12.15 -16.18 0.22
CA ASP A 57 13.06 -16.20 -0.93
C ASP A 57 14.05 -15.02 -0.96
N GLU A 58 14.28 -14.39 0.19
CA GLU A 58 15.20 -13.25 0.40
C GLU A 58 14.86 -11.96 -0.36
N ASN A 59 13.66 -11.85 -0.91
CA ASN A 59 13.14 -10.57 -1.39
C ASN A 59 12.56 -9.79 -0.21
N GLU A 60 12.88 -8.51 -0.08
CA GLU A 60 12.18 -7.66 0.88
C GLU A 60 11.13 -6.79 0.20
N ILE A 61 9.98 -6.70 0.84
CA ILE A 61 8.86 -5.85 0.43
C ILE A 61 8.87 -4.57 1.27
N MET A 62 8.75 -3.44 0.58
CA MET A 62 8.59 -2.13 1.23
C MET A 62 7.12 -1.91 1.57
N ILE A 63 6.72 -2.32 2.78
CA ILE A 63 5.32 -2.31 3.22
C ILE A 63 4.74 -0.91 3.40
N ASP A 64 5.58 0.12 3.47
CA ASP A 64 5.17 1.51 3.57
C ASP A 64 4.94 2.18 2.20
N GLN A 65 5.07 1.42 1.11
CA GLN A 65 5.03 1.92 -0.27
C GLN A 65 3.95 1.23 -1.10
N LEU A 66 2.86 0.73 -0.48
CA LEU A 66 1.73 0.18 -1.22
C LEU A 66 1.23 1.23 -2.22
N THR A 67 1.10 0.87 -3.50
CA THR A 67 0.66 1.82 -4.52
C THR A 67 -0.31 1.17 -5.50
N ILE A 68 -1.14 2.02 -6.10
CA ILE A 68 -1.96 1.69 -7.25
C ILE A 68 -1.08 1.76 -8.50
N ILE A 69 -1.09 0.72 -9.32
CA ILE A 69 -0.42 0.66 -10.61
C ILE A 69 -1.46 0.40 -11.69
N LEU A 70 -1.60 1.32 -12.64
CA LEU A 70 -2.41 1.08 -13.85
C LEU A 70 -1.78 -0.03 -14.68
N ASN A 71 -2.59 -0.92 -15.24
CA ASN A 71 -2.09 -2.02 -16.07
C ASN A 71 -1.30 -1.52 -17.29
N ALA A 72 -1.67 -0.36 -17.83
CA ALA A 72 -0.95 0.32 -18.92
C ALA A 72 0.47 0.80 -18.53
N ASN A 73 0.78 0.90 -17.23
CA ASN A 73 2.09 1.28 -16.72
C ASN A 73 2.95 0.06 -16.35
N ILE A 74 2.43 -1.16 -16.52
CA ILE A 74 3.18 -2.40 -16.36
C ILE A 74 4.10 -2.52 -17.57
N ILE A 75 5.39 -2.65 -17.29
CA ILE A 75 6.42 -2.80 -18.30
C ILE A 75 6.53 -4.29 -18.58
N ALA A 76 6.43 -4.67 -19.86
CA ALA A 76 6.66 -6.05 -20.27
C ALA A 76 8.00 -6.53 -19.71
N ASN A 77 7.97 -7.71 -19.06
CA ASN A 77 9.19 -8.39 -18.69
C ASN A 77 9.79 -9.02 -19.94
N ASP A 78 11.11 -8.97 -20.09
CA ASP A 78 11.83 -9.78 -21.10
C ASP A 78 11.82 -11.29 -20.77
N LEU A 79 11.07 -11.69 -19.73
CA LEU A 79 10.92 -13.09 -19.31
C LEU A 79 9.84 -13.76 -20.14
N SER A 80 10.10 -14.97 -20.62
CA SER A 80 9.12 -15.73 -21.40
C SER A 80 7.92 -16.14 -20.53
N ASP A 81 6.75 -16.32 -21.14
CA ASP A 81 5.50 -16.73 -20.46
C ASP A 81 5.67 -17.97 -19.57
N PHE A 82 6.57 -18.89 -19.98
CA PHE A 82 6.94 -20.07 -19.21
C PHE A 82 7.65 -19.74 -17.89
N GLN A 83 8.53 -18.73 -17.88
CA GLN A 83 9.22 -18.28 -16.67
C GLN A 83 8.26 -17.58 -15.70
N ILE A 84 7.26 -16.86 -16.22
CA ILE A 84 6.19 -16.24 -15.43
C ILE A 84 5.34 -17.33 -14.77
N GLN A 85 4.90 -18.35 -15.53
CA GLN A 85 4.14 -19.49 -15.00
C GLN A 85 4.92 -20.28 -13.94
N LEU A 86 6.22 -20.54 -14.15
CA LEU A 86 7.04 -21.24 -13.17
C LEU A 86 7.20 -20.48 -11.84
N GLN A 87 7.28 -19.15 -11.88
CA GLN A 87 7.34 -18.33 -10.66
C GLN A 87 6.02 -18.33 -9.91
N GLN A 88 4.89 -18.32 -10.63
CA GLN A 88 3.55 -18.40 -10.04
C GLN A 88 3.32 -19.77 -9.35
N LEU A 89 3.72 -20.86 -10.00
CA LEU A 89 3.60 -22.23 -9.48
C LEU A 89 4.49 -22.52 -8.26
N LYS A 90 5.68 -21.91 -8.17
CA LYS A 90 6.65 -22.20 -7.09
C LYS A 90 6.29 -21.62 -5.73
N TYR A 91 5.41 -20.63 -5.66
CA TYR A 91 5.33 -19.78 -4.47
C TYR A 91 3.94 -19.54 -3.89
N GLY A 92 2.88 -20.06 -4.53
CA GLY A 92 1.52 -20.16 -3.97
C GLY A 92 0.93 -18.91 -3.33
N ASP A 93 -0.22 -19.09 -2.70
CA ASP A 93 -1.00 -18.06 -2.00
C ASP A 93 -0.38 -17.64 -0.66
N THR A 94 0.43 -18.54 -0.07
CA THR A 94 1.04 -18.36 1.27
C THR A 94 1.92 -17.12 1.42
N LYS A 95 2.52 -16.62 0.32
CA LYS A 95 3.27 -15.36 0.37
C LYS A 95 2.37 -14.14 0.53
N ILE A 96 1.20 -14.14 -0.09
CA ILE A 96 0.27 -12.99 -0.01
C ILE A 96 -0.33 -12.93 1.39
N ASP A 97 -0.67 -14.08 1.99
CA ASP A 97 -1.09 -14.19 3.39
C ASP A 97 -0.08 -13.51 4.32
N LEU A 98 1.19 -13.88 4.19
CA LEU A 98 2.27 -13.34 5.02
C LEU A 98 2.43 -11.82 4.86
N VAL A 99 2.30 -11.32 3.62
CA VAL A 99 2.38 -9.88 3.34
C VAL A 99 1.18 -9.14 3.90
N ALA A 100 -0.03 -9.68 3.74
CA ALA A 100 -1.26 -9.11 4.27
C ALA A 100 -1.23 -9.04 5.80
N GLU A 101 -0.80 -10.12 6.46
CA GLU A 101 -0.64 -10.19 7.90
C GLU A 101 0.36 -9.16 8.40
N HIS A 102 1.55 -9.14 7.79
CA HIS A 102 2.60 -8.22 8.18
C HIS A 102 2.19 -6.76 7.95
N PHE A 103 1.58 -6.44 6.80
CA PHE A 103 1.07 -5.11 6.51
C PHE A 103 0.02 -4.67 7.54
N CYS A 104 -0.99 -5.50 7.83
CA CYS A 104 -2.04 -5.16 8.78
C CYS A 104 -1.47 -4.94 10.19
N GLN A 105 -0.55 -5.81 10.63
CA GLN A 105 0.06 -5.70 11.96
C GLN A 105 0.85 -4.40 12.15
N TYR A 106 1.61 -3.98 11.14
CA TYR A 106 2.52 -2.84 11.26
C TYR A 106 1.92 -1.51 10.86
N VAL A 107 0.90 -1.51 9.98
CA VAL A 107 0.29 -0.29 9.47
C VAL A 107 -1.04 0.00 10.19
N ILE A 108 -1.94 -0.98 10.23
CA ILE A 108 -3.34 -0.80 10.68
C ILE A 108 -3.49 -1.03 12.20
N LEU A 109 -3.04 -2.19 12.68
CA LEU A 109 -3.24 -2.67 14.05
C LEU A 109 -2.18 -2.15 15.02
N GLN A 110 -1.19 -1.42 14.53
CA GLN A 110 -0.06 -0.94 15.33
C GLN A 110 -0.55 -0.15 16.56
N ASN A 111 -0.11 -0.58 17.74
CA ASN A 111 -0.52 -0.01 19.02
C ASN A 111 0.66 0.58 19.83
N LYS A 112 1.76 0.90 19.14
CA LYS A 112 2.92 1.55 19.77
C LYS A 112 2.59 3.02 20.04
N LYS A 113 2.71 3.44 21.30
CA LYS A 113 2.62 4.85 21.69
C LYS A 113 3.81 5.62 21.13
N PHE A 114 3.55 6.77 20.53
CA PHE A 114 4.58 7.63 19.96
C PHE A 114 4.26 9.10 20.28
N LYS A 115 5.30 9.91 20.51
CA LYS A 115 5.14 11.37 20.64
C LYS A 115 4.79 11.91 19.26
N GLN A 116 3.50 12.14 19.05
CA GLN A 116 2.98 12.53 17.75
C GLN A 116 3.50 13.93 17.37
N THR A 117 4.44 13.97 16.43
CA THR A 117 4.98 15.20 15.85
C THR A 117 4.20 15.64 14.61
N PHE A 118 3.33 14.78 14.08
CA PHE A 118 2.62 14.98 12.81
C PHE A 118 1.12 15.20 13.03
N GLN A 119 0.49 15.99 12.16
CA GLN A 119 -0.90 16.44 12.32
C GLN A 119 -1.96 15.37 11.99
N VAL A 120 -1.59 14.30 11.29
CA VAL A 120 -2.51 13.22 10.88
C VAL A 120 -2.49 12.04 11.85
N GLN A 121 -3.64 11.41 12.05
CA GLN A 121 -3.86 10.29 12.96
C GLN A 121 -4.76 9.25 12.30
N PHE A 122 -4.70 8.00 12.79
CA PHE A 122 -5.63 6.95 12.39
C PHE A 122 -7.08 7.41 12.56
N GLY A 123 -7.90 7.24 11.52
CA GLY A 123 -9.30 7.65 11.48
C GLY A 123 -9.54 9.10 11.09
N ASP A 124 -8.49 9.93 10.96
CA ASP A 124 -8.65 11.28 10.42
C ASP A 124 -9.13 11.20 8.95
N ILE A 125 -10.06 12.07 8.59
CA ILE A 125 -10.40 12.33 7.19
C ILE A 125 -9.50 13.47 6.71
N ILE A 126 -8.82 13.23 5.60
CA ILE A 126 -7.95 14.20 4.94
C ILE A 126 -8.51 14.56 3.56
N GLU A 127 -8.26 15.78 3.15
CA GLU A 127 -8.66 16.32 1.85
C GLU A 127 -7.44 16.78 1.07
N PHE A 128 -7.33 16.29 -0.17
CA PHE A 128 -6.37 16.80 -1.15
C PHE A 128 -6.75 16.33 -2.57
N LYS A 129 -6.17 16.98 -3.59
CA LYS A 129 -6.35 16.57 -4.99
C LYS A 129 -5.30 15.53 -5.38
N HIS A 130 -5.75 14.32 -5.75
CA HIS A 130 -4.87 13.27 -6.21
C HIS A 130 -4.63 13.35 -7.73
N SER A 131 -3.38 13.25 -8.17
CA SER A 131 -3.01 13.26 -9.60
C SER A 131 -3.16 11.91 -10.30
N HIS A 132 -3.67 10.88 -9.62
CA HIS A 132 -3.77 9.53 -10.17
C HIS A 132 -5.11 9.42 -10.90
N PRO A 133 -5.18 8.91 -12.14
CA PRO A 133 -6.41 8.91 -12.93
C PRO A 133 -7.62 8.27 -12.24
N LEU A 134 -7.40 7.18 -11.48
CA LEU A 134 -8.47 6.53 -10.70
C LEU A 134 -8.97 7.34 -9.50
N LEU A 135 -8.19 8.34 -9.07
CA LEU A 135 -8.44 9.13 -7.87
C LEU A 135 -8.70 10.62 -8.18
N ILE A 136 -8.72 11.01 -9.45
CA ILE A 136 -8.82 12.42 -9.85
C ILE A 136 -10.15 13.06 -9.41
N ASN A 137 -11.20 12.25 -9.31
CA ASN A 137 -12.52 12.65 -8.86
C ASN A 137 -12.74 12.39 -7.35
N GLN A 138 -11.73 11.87 -6.65
CA GLN A 138 -11.78 11.65 -5.21
C GLN A 138 -11.12 12.83 -4.51
N GLN A 139 -11.80 13.35 -3.49
CA GLN A 139 -11.32 14.50 -2.70
C GLN A 139 -10.97 14.11 -1.26
N TYR A 140 -11.71 13.15 -0.69
CA TYR A 140 -11.58 12.76 0.71
C TYR A 140 -10.98 11.37 0.82
N PHE A 141 -10.09 11.23 1.79
CA PHE A 141 -9.42 9.97 2.09
C PHE A 141 -9.40 9.77 3.60
N ILE A 142 -9.53 8.53 4.03
CA ILE A 142 -9.43 8.17 5.44
C ILE A 142 -8.02 7.66 5.74
N VAL A 143 -7.46 8.09 6.86
CA VAL A 143 -6.13 7.66 7.32
C VAL A 143 -6.25 6.33 8.06
N LEU A 144 -5.54 5.31 7.55
CA LEU A 144 -5.60 3.94 8.05
C LEU A 144 -4.30 3.51 8.73
N SER A 145 -3.32 4.41 8.84
CA SER A 145 -2.03 4.15 9.50
C SER A 145 -1.88 4.91 10.82
N ASN A 146 -1.03 4.38 11.71
CA ASN A 146 -0.78 4.95 13.03
C ASN A 146 0.46 5.87 13.07
N GLY A 147 0.60 6.65 14.14
CA GLY A 147 1.63 7.70 14.27
C GLY A 147 3.09 7.25 14.11
N VAL A 148 3.44 6.02 14.47
CA VAL A 148 4.81 5.49 14.24
C VAL A 148 5.07 5.30 12.74
N PHE A 149 4.06 4.85 11.99
CA PHE A 149 4.16 4.74 10.53
C PHE A 149 4.50 6.08 9.88
N HIS A 150 3.95 7.17 10.42
CA HIS A 150 4.15 8.54 9.91
C HIS A 150 5.58 9.07 10.07
N GLN A 151 6.45 8.41 10.84
CA GLN A 151 7.85 8.82 11.00
C GLN A 151 8.67 8.77 9.69
N SER A 152 8.25 7.97 8.71
CA SER A 152 8.84 8.00 7.36
C SER A 152 8.19 9.04 6.44
N LYS A 153 7.36 9.95 6.97
CA LYS A 153 6.51 10.88 6.21
C LYS A 153 5.43 10.20 5.35
N MET A 154 5.32 8.89 5.49
CA MET A 154 4.35 8.08 4.77
C MET A 154 3.06 7.96 5.56
N CYS A 155 1.93 7.89 4.87
CA CYS A 155 0.63 7.62 5.44
C CYS A 155 -0.12 6.63 4.54
N CYS A 156 -0.69 5.58 5.13
CA CYS A 156 -1.61 4.69 4.41
C CYS A 156 -3.04 5.23 4.46
N ILE A 157 -3.67 5.33 3.30
CA ILE A 157 -4.97 5.96 3.10
C ILE A 157 -5.84 5.16 2.11
N ALA A 158 -7.15 5.37 2.18
CA ALA A 158 -8.11 4.87 1.19
C ALA A 158 -9.15 5.95 0.87
N PRO A 159 -9.73 5.98 -0.35
CA PRO A 159 -10.82 6.89 -0.68
C PRO A 159 -12.00 6.73 0.29
N TYR A 160 -12.56 7.86 0.71
CA TYR A 160 -13.65 7.93 1.69
C TYR A 160 -14.83 8.72 1.12
N ASN A 161 -16.01 8.10 1.11
CA ASN A 161 -17.24 8.78 0.72
C ASN A 161 -17.93 9.34 1.98
N ARG A 162 -17.92 10.67 2.11
CA ARG A 162 -18.54 11.38 3.24
C ARG A 162 -20.06 11.31 3.29
N GLU A 163 -20.74 11.02 2.18
CA GLU A 163 -22.21 10.99 2.12
C GLU A 163 -22.77 9.73 2.76
N ASN A 164 -22.05 8.61 2.64
CA ASN A 164 -22.50 7.30 3.13
C ASN A 164 -21.54 6.63 4.12
N GLY A 165 -20.39 7.24 4.40
CA GLY A 165 -19.38 6.71 5.32
C GLY A 165 -18.59 5.51 4.80
N ASN A 166 -18.70 5.19 3.51
CA ASN A 166 -18.02 4.03 2.93
C ASN A 166 -16.56 4.36 2.59
N THR A 167 -15.70 3.37 2.80
CA THR A 167 -14.28 3.41 2.42
C THR A 167 -14.02 2.40 1.32
N ASP A 168 -13.33 2.82 0.25
CA ASP A 168 -12.94 1.92 -0.85
C ASP A 168 -11.52 1.38 -0.66
N TYR A 169 -11.40 0.23 -0.01
CA TYR A 169 -10.10 -0.40 0.20
C TYR A 169 -9.47 -0.97 -1.08
N SER A 170 -10.23 -1.12 -2.18
CA SER A 170 -9.66 -1.55 -3.47
C SER A 170 -8.66 -0.53 -4.04
N LEU A 171 -8.72 0.71 -3.55
CA LEU A 171 -7.81 1.80 -3.89
C LEU A 171 -6.92 2.22 -2.70
N LEU A 172 -6.66 1.30 -1.77
CA LEU A 172 -5.74 1.48 -0.64
C LEU A 172 -4.31 1.75 -1.15
N HIS A 173 -3.68 2.82 -0.66
CA HIS A 173 -2.31 3.17 -1.03
C HIS A 173 -1.61 3.99 0.05
N CYS A 174 -0.28 4.04 -0.03
CA CYS A 174 0.57 4.86 0.81
C CYS A 174 1.00 6.11 0.07
N ILE A 175 0.97 7.25 0.76
CA ILE A 175 1.36 8.56 0.23
C ILE A 175 2.40 9.22 1.13
N ASP A 176 3.21 10.09 0.55
CA ASP A 176 3.99 11.07 1.32
C ASP A 176 3.06 12.22 1.69
N PHE A 177 2.64 12.30 2.95
CA PHE A 177 1.61 13.26 3.35
C PHE A 177 2.13 14.72 3.38
N GLU A 178 3.45 14.93 3.53
CA GLU A 178 4.04 16.28 3.53
C GLU A 178 3.99 16.89 2.12
N GLU A 179 4.23 16.07 1.09
CA GLU A 179 4.21 16.51 -0.31
C GLU A 179 2.80 16.68 -0.90
N ARG A 180 1.78 16.21 -0.17
CA ARG A 180 0.41 16.10 -0.69
C ARG A 180 -0.49 17.31 -0.42
N LYS A 181 0.04 18.38 0.21
CA LYS A 181 -0.73 19.61 0.56
C LYS A 181 -2.07 19.29 1.24
N ILE A 182 -2.01 18.38 2.21
CA ILE A 182 -3.19 17.85 2.89
C ILE A 182 -3.85 18.92 3.75
N VAL A 183 -5.18 19.00 3.63
CA VAL A 183 -6.04 19.68 4.59
C VAL A 183 -6.65 18.61 5.49
N LYS A 184 -6.41 18.71 6.79
CA LYS A 184 -7.02 17.81 7.78
C LYS A 184 -8.45 18.28 8.07
N ILE A 185 -9.38 17.32 8.14
CA ILE A 185 -10.76 17.55 8.58
C ILE A 185 -10.93 16.89 9.95
N ASP A 186 -11.40 17.66 10.94
CA ASP A 186 -11.49 17.24 12.35
C ASP A 186 -12.63 16.25 12.67
N ASN A 187 -13.10 15.51 11.67
CA ASN A 187 -14.05 14.41 11.84
C ASN A 187 -13.27 13.10 11.88
N LYS A 188 -12.97 12.61 13.09
CA LYS A 188 -12.43 11.27 13.25
C LYS A 188 -13.54 10.25 13.16
N GLU A 189 -13.44 9.36 12.19
CA GLU A 189 -14.30 8.19 12.16
C GLU A 189 -13.92 7.20 13.27
N CYS A 190 -14.92 6.69 13.97
CA CYS A 190 -14.72 5.64 14.98
C CYS A 190 -14.58 4.28 14.29
N LEU A 191 -13.39 4.03 13.77
CA LEU A 191 -13.06 2.83 13.02
C LEU A 191 -12.63 1.67 13.93
N LYS A 192 -13.19 0.47 13.69
CA LYS A 192 -12.74 -0.78 14.32
C LYS A 192 -11.54 -1.33 13.56
N LYS A 193 -10.33 -1.12 14.08
CA LYS A 193 -9.06 -1.55 13.47
C LYS A 193 -9.05 -3.02 13.04
N ASP A 194 -9.54 -3.93 13.89
CA ASP A 194 -9.56 -5.37 13.60
C ASP A 194 -10.45 -5.68 12.38
N LYS A 195 -11.64 -5.07 12.32
CA LYS A 195 -12.55 -5.22 11.17
C LYS A 195 -11.90 -4.73 9.87
N ILE A 196 -11.20 -3.60 9.92
CA ILE A 196 -10.50 -3.04 8.74
C ILE A 196 -9.36 -3.96 8.31
N ALA A 197 -8.59 -4.48 9.27
CA ALA A 197 -7.53 -5.44 8.97
C ALA A 197 -8.10 -6.70 8.31
N ASP A 198 -9.22 -7.23 8.80
CA ASP A 198 -9.89 -8.39 8.19
C ASP A 198 -10.40 -8.10 6.78
N GLU A 199 -10.97 -6.92 6.54
CA GLU A 199 -11.43 -6.47 5.20
C GLU A 199 -10.24 -6.35 4.22
N ILE A 200 -9.12 -5.79 4.65
CA ILE A 200 -7.90 -5.67 3.83
C ILE A 200 -7.27 -7.04 3.55
N LYS A 201 -7.19 -7.92 4.56
CA LYS A 201 -6.72 -9.30 4.36
C LYS A 201 -7.61 -10.03 3.36
N THR A 202 -8.92 -9.93 3.54
CA THR A 202 -9.90 -10.54 2.61
C THR A 202 -9.75 -9.99 1.21
N LEU A 203 -9.51 -8.68 1.05
CA LEU A 203 -9.26 -8.05 -0.25
C LEU A 203 -8.01 -8.61 -0.92
N PHE A 204 -6.92 -8.78 -0.17
CA PHE A 204 -5.65 -9.28 -0.72
C PHE A 204 -5.74 -10.78 -1.09
N LEU A 205 -6.52 -11.55 -0.33
CA LEU A 205 -6.68 -13.00 -0.50
C LEU A 205 -7.81 -13.40 -1.45
N GLY A 206 -8.89 -12.61 -1.51
CA GLY A 206 -10.08 -12.92 -2.31
C GLY A 206 -9.85 -12.85 -3.83
N ASN A 207 -8.76 -12.22 -4.26
CA ASN A 207 -8.38 -12.10 -5.67
C ASN A 207 -7.59 -13.29 -6.24
N GLN A 208 -7.41 -14.38 -5.49
CA GLN A 208 -6.73 -15.57 -6.01
C GLN A 208 -7.63 -16.44 -6.92
N ASN A 209 -8.90 -16.08 -7.13
CA ASN A 209 -9.91 -16.89 -7.83
C ASN A 209 -10.39 -16.32 -9.18
N VAL A 210 -9.64 -15.41 -9.82
CA VAL A 210 -9.98 -14.87 -11.16
C VAL A 210 -8.97 -15.31 -12.20
#